data_AF-A0A4R6KTV1-F1
#
_entry.id   AF-A0A4R6KTV1-F1
#
_cell.length_a   1.000
_cell.length_b   1.000
_cell.length_c   1.000
_cell.angle_alpha   90.00
_cell.angle_beta   90.00
_cell.angle_gamma   90.00
#
_symmetry.space_group_name_H-M   'P 1'
#
loop_
_entity.id
_entity.type
_entity.pdbx_description
1 polymer ?
#
loop_
_entity_poly.entity_id
_entity_poly.type
_entity_poly.pdbx_seq_one_letter_code
_entity_poly.pdbx_strand_id
1 'polypeptide(L)'
;MISEAAAVEPVDELADQVSRTTGLSADVARRVVADVLAYFTETTEEYVRRRHRELQTYGARNDEIFARLGTELRHWPVRSPELSARQLRRIVYG
;
A
#
# COMPACT_ATOMS: atom_id res chain seq x y z
N MET A 1 -7.06 -34.81 17.22
CA MET A 1 -6.38 -33.87 18.14
C MET A 1 -4.99 -33.61 17.59
N ILE A 2 -4.91 -32.89 16.46
CA ILE A 2 -3.64 -32.45 15.89
C ILE A 2 -3.59 -30.98 16.27
N SER A 3 -2.74 -30.64 17.23
CA SER A 3 -2.51 -29.26 17.64
C SER A 3 -2.02 -28.48 16.45
N GLU A 4 -2.89 -27.62 15.93
CA GLU A 4 -2.54 -26.51 15.08
C GLU A 4 -1.69 -25.57 15.94
N ALA A 5 -0.37 -25.76 15.89
CA ALA A 5 0.55 -24.74 16.32
C ALA A 5 0.15 -23.50 15.53
N ALA A 6 -0.53 -22.56 16.20
CA ALA A 6 -0.96 -21.32 15.62
C ALA A 6 0.23 -20.76 14.86
N ALA A 7 0.15 -20.78 13.53
CA ALA A 7 1.16 -20.18 12.69
C ALA A 7 1.31 -18.78 13.27
N VAL A 8 2.51 -18.45 13.77
CA VAL A 8 2.78 -17.09 14.22
C VAL A 8 2.50 -16.26 12.97
N GLU A 9 1.41 -15.50 13.00
CA GLU A 9 0.98 -14.78 11.82
C GLU A 9 2.16 -13.88 11.41
N PRO A 10 2.44 -13.69 10.11
CA PRO A 10 3.53 -12.81 9.67
C PRO A 10 3.50 -11.42 10.34
N VAL A 11 2.31 -11.00 10.78
CA VAL A 11 2.03 -9.82 11.59
C VAL A 11 2.68 -9.90 12.98
N ASP A 12 2.57 -11.03 13.67
CA ASP A 12 3.10 -11.24 15.01
C ASP A 12 4.64 -11.32 14.98
N GLU A 13 5.23 -12.00 13.99
CA GLU A 13 6.70 -12.02 13.81
C GLU A 13 7.26 -10.62 13.56
N LEU A 14 6.56 -9.83 12.75
CA LEU A 14 6.94 -8.45 12.44
C LEU A 14 6.75 -7.54 13.67
N ALA A 15 5.67 -7.70 14.43
CA ALA A 15 5.44 -6.96 15.66
C ALA A 15 6.49 -7.25 16.74
N ASP A 16 6.94 -8.50 16.86
CA ASP A 16 8.04 -8.89 17.73
C ASP A 16 9.34 -8.20 17.30
N GLN A 17 9.63 -8.18 16.00
CA GLN A 17 10.81 -7.50 15.47
C GLN A 17 10.78 -5.98 15.74
N VAL A 18 9.62 -5.34 15.55
CA VAL A 18 9.42 -3.92 15.84
C VAL A 18 9.60 -3.64 17.33
N SER A 19 9.01 -4.46 18.20
CA SER A 19 9.16 -4.33 19.66
C SER A 19 10.63 -4.40 20.08
N ARG A 20 11.37 -5.39 19.57
CA ARG A 20 12.81 -5.58 19.86
C ARG A 20 13.67 -4.39 19.44
N THR A 21 13.34 -3.72 18.34
CA THR A 21 14.19 -2.68 17.74
C THR A 21 13.84 -1.27 18.22
N THR A 22 12.64 -1.06 18.73
CA THR A 22 12.12 0.27 19.12
C THR A 22 11.86 0.41 20.63
N GLY A 23 11.78 -0.70 21.37
CA GLY A 23 11.38 -0.71 22.77
C GLY A 23 9.88 -0.52 23.00
N LEU A 24 9.07 -0.53 21.93
CA LEU A 24 7.61 -0.52 22.04
C LEU A 24 7.10 -1.79 22.74
N SER A 25 5.99 -1.67 23.45
CA SER A 25 5.30 -2.85 23.97
C SER A 25 4.73 -3.69 22.81
N ALA A 26 4.60 -5.00 23.03
CA ALA A 26 4.09 -5.93 22.02
C ALA A 26 2.72 -5.51 21.47
N ASP A 27 1.82 -5.00 22.32
CA ASP A 27 0.49 -4.53 21.90
C ASP A 27 0.56 -3.29 21.02
N VAL A 28 1.44 -2.34 21.36
CA VAL A 28 1.63 -1.12 20.55
C VAL A 28 2.30 -1.47 19.23
N ALA A 29 3.30 -2.35 19.23
CA ALA A 29 3.95 -2.80 18.00
C ALA A 29 2.97 -3.53 17.07
N ARG A 30 2.13 -4.44 17.59
CA ARG A 30 1.06 -5.07 16.80
C ARG A 30 0.11 -4.06 16.20
N ARG A 31 -0.30 -3.05 16.97
CA ARG A 31 -1.19 -1.99 16.47
C ARG A 31 -0.55 -1.20 15.34
N VAL A 32 0.70 -0.77 15.51
CA VAL A 32 1.45 -0.03 14.48
C VAL A 32 1.61 -0.87 13.22
N VAL A 33 1.98 -2.16 13.35
CA VAL A 33 2.11 -3.06 12.20
C VAL A 33 0.77 -3.22 11.50
N ALA A 34 -0.34 -3.43 12.23
CA ALA A 34 -1.66 -3.53 11.66
C ALA A 34 -2.09 -2.24 10.93
N ASP A 35 -1.83 -1.07 11.51
CA ASP A 35 -2.15 0.22 10.89
C ASP A 35 -1.30 0.48 9.63
N VAL A 36 -0.01 0.09 9.67
CA VAL A 36 0.90 0.16 8.52
C VAL A 36 0.48 -0.80 7.41
N LEU A 37 0.13 -2.04 7.74
CA LEU A 37 -0.36 -3.01 6.76
C LEU A 37 -1.71 -2.57 6.20
N ALA A 38 -2.62 -2.06 7.02
CA ALA A 38 -3.88 -1.46 6.56
C ALA A 38 -3.62 -0.30 5.59
N TYR A 39 -2.65 0.56 5.90
CA TYR A 39 -2.22 1.63 4.99
C TYR A 39 -1.66 1.09 3.65
N PHE A 40 -0.98 -0.05 3.67
CA PHE A 40 -0.43 -0.69 2.47
C PHE A 40 -1.33 -1.75 1.81
N THR A 41 -2.55 -1.98 2.32
CA THR A 41 -3.51 -2.90 1.68
C THR A 41 -4.15 -2.33 0.42
N GLU A 42 -4.05 -1.03 0.17
CA GLU A 42 -4.48 -0.44 -1.10
C GLU A 42 -3.60 -0.99 -2.23
N THR A 43 -4.20 -1.75 -3.14
CA THR A 43 -3.52 -2.23 -4.33
C THR A 43 -3.10 -1.05 -5.22
N THR A 44 -2.07 -1.25 -6.04
CA THR A 44 -1.65 -0.25 -7.05
C THR A 44 -2.83 0.22 -7.90
N GLU A 45 -3.77 -0.68 -8.24
CA GLU A 45 -4.94 -0.33 -9.02
C GLU A 45 -5.94 0.54 -8.26
N GLU A 46 -6.23 0.21 -7.00
CA GLU A 46 -7.16 0.97 -6.16
C GLU A 46 -6.68 2.40 -5.97
N TYR A 47 -5.39 2.58 -5.68
CA TYR A 47 -4.79 3.92 -5.59
C TYR A 47 -4.87 4.67 -6.91
N VAL A 48 -4.48 4.04 -8.02
CA VAL A 48 -4.52 4.69 -9.33
C VAL A 48 -5.93 5.18 -9.63
N ARG A 49 -6.96 4.37 -9.35
CA ARG A 49 -8.37 4.74 -9.56
C ARG A 49 -8.83 5.84 -8.62
N ARG A 50 -8.49 5.78 -7.32
CA ARG A 50 -8.87 6.80 -6.32
C ARG A 50 -8.19 8.12 -6.64
N ARG A 51 -6.89 8.09 -6.85
CA ARG A 51 -6.06 9.27 -7.09
C ARG A 51 -6.36 9.94 -8.43
N HIS A 52 -6.67 9.17 -9.47
CA HIS A 52 -7.17 9.72 -10.74
C HIS A 52 -8.46 10.51 -10.53
N ARG A 53 -9.44 9.93 -9.83
CA ARG A 53 -10.73 10.58 -9.52
C ARG A 53 -10.54 11.88 -8.73
N GLU A 54 -9.66 11.88 -7.73
CA GLU A 54 -9.32 13.08 -6.97
C GLU A 54 -8.77 14.17 -7.89
N LEU A 55 -7.74 13.88 -8.69
CA LEU A 55 -7.10 14.87 -9.55
C LEU A 55 -8.03 15.38 -10.65
N GLN A 56 -8.88 14.51 -11.20
CA GLN A 56 -9.91 14.89 -12.17
C GLN A 56 -10.95 15.83 -11.55
N THR A 57 -11.34 15.60 -10.29
CA THR A 57 -12.28 16.46 -9.56
C THR A 57 -11.73 17.88 -9.42
N TYR A 58 -10.41 18.03 -9.27
CA TYR A 58 -9.73 19.33 -9.21
C TYR A 58 -9.35 19.90 -10.59
N GLY A 59 -9.84 19.31 -11.69
CA GLY A 59 -9.72 19.85 -13.05
C GLY A 59 -8.41 19.55 -13.78
N ALA A 60 -7.58 18.63 -13.27
CA ALA A 60 -6.37 18.23 -13.98
C ALA A 60 -6.70 17.48 -15.29
N ARG A 61 -5.91 17.69 -16.36
CA ARG A 61 -6.10 16.98 -17.63
C ARG A 61 -5.54 15.56 -17.53
N ASN A 62 -6.15 14.61 -18.26
CA ASN A 62 -5.77 13.20 -18.19
C ASN A 62 -4.26 12.95 -18.39
N ASP A 63 -3.62 13.61 -19.36
CA ASP A 63 -2.19 13.42 -19.60
C ASP A 63 -1.32 13.90 -18.43
N GLU A 64 -1.73 14.96 -17.75
CA GLU A 64 -1.08 15.47 -16.53
C GLU A 64 -1.29 14.52 -15.36
N ILE A 65 -2.50 13.96 -15.22
CA ILE A 65 -2.83 12.98 -14.19
C ILE A 65 -1.96 11.72 -14.35
N PHE A 66 -1.87 11.16 -15.56
CA PHE A 66 -1.08 9.95 -15.79
C PHE A 66 0.44 10.17 -15.61
N ALA A 67 0.96 11.33 -16.01
CA ALA A 67 2.36 11.68 -15.75
C ALA A 67 2.65 11.82 -14.24
N ARG A 68 1.72 12.43 -13.50
CA ARG A 68 1.81 12.59 -12.05
C ARG A 68 1.73 11.26 -11.31
N LEU A 69 0.76 10.40 -11.65
CA LEU A 69 0.61 9.05 -11.10
C LEU A 69 1.89 8.23 -11.28
N GLY A 70 2.51 8.26 -12.46
CA GLY A 70 3.78 7.57 -12.70
C GLY A 70 4.92 8.08 -11.80
N THR A 71 4.90 9.35 -11.39
CA THR A 71 5.87 9.91 -10.46
C THR A 71 5.56 9.56 -9.01
N GLU A 72 4.29 9.65 -8.61
CA GLU A 72 3.85 9.29 -7.25
C GLU A 72 4.09 7.80 -6.96
N LEU A 73 3.80 6.91 -7.93
CA LEU A 73 4.01 5.46 -7.80
C LEU A 73 5.48 5.06 -7.59
N ARG A 74 6.44 5.82 -8.14
CA ARG A 74 7.88 5.59 -7.91
C ARG A 74 8.31 5.82 -6.46
N HIS A 75 7.53 6.59 -5.69
CA HIS A 75 7.83 6.91 -4.29
C HIS A 75 6.98 6.07 -3.31
N TRP A 76 6.12 5.17 -3.81
CA TRP A 76 5.27 4.38 -2.93
C TRP A 76 6.08 3.29 -2.21
N PRO A 77 5.99 3.18 -0.88
CA PRO A 77 6.78 2.23 -0.09
C PRO A 77 6.59 0.72 -0.34
N VAL A 78 5.70 0.25 -1.22
CA VAL A 78 5.60 -1.18 -1.55
C VAL A 78 5.46 -1.37 -3.06
N ARG A 79 6.55 -1.86 -3.66
CA ARG A 79 6.76 -2.34 -5.05
C ARG A 79 5.58 -2.13 -6.01
N SER A 80 5.23 -0.88 -6.31
CA SER A 80 4.50 -0.64 -7.55
C SER A 80 5.46 -1.00 -8.69
N PRO A 81 5.10 -1.91 -9.61
CA PRO A 81 5.83 -2.00 -10.86
C PRO A 81 5.84 -0.61 -11.51
N GLU A 82 6.90 -0.30 -12.26
CA GLU A 82 6.93 0.91 -13.07
C GLU A 82 5.85 0.77 -14.16
N LEU A 83 4.75 1.50 -14.00
CA LEU A 83 3.63 1.47 -14.93
C LEU A 83 3.81 2.54 -15.99
N SER A 84 3.77 2.13 -17.26
CA SER A 84 3.65 3.04 -18.40
C SER A 84 2.31 3.76 -18.40
N ALA A 85 2.23 4.91 -19.07
CA ALA A 85 0.97 5.64 -19.26
C ALA A 85 -0.15 4.76 -19.88
N ARG A 86 0.23 3.80 -20.74
CA ARG A 86 -0.71 2.84 -21.33
C ARG A 86 -1.28 1.88 -20.28
N GLN A 87 -0.45 1.36 -19.38
CA GLN A 87 -0.89 0.49 -18.29
C GLN A 87 -1.79 1.26 -17.31
N LEU A 88 -1.43 2.49 -16.95
CA LEU A 88 -2.25 3.35 -16.10
C LEU A 88 -3.63 3.62 -16.71
N ARG A 89 -3.69 3.95 -18.00
CA ARG A 89 -4.97 4.12 -18.72
C ARG A 89 -5.83 2.86 -18.69
N ARG A 90 -5.22 1.67 -18.81
CA ARG A 90 -5.94 0.40 -18.74
C ARG A 90 -6.49 0.11 -17.34
N ILE A 91 -5.81 0.52 -16.27
CA ILE A 91 -6.31 0.36 -14.90
C ILE A 91 -7.55 1.24 -14.64
N VAL A 92 -7.60 2.43 -15.27
CA VAL A 92 -8.68 3.42 -15.08
C VAL A 92 -9.87 3.15 -16.00
N TYR A 93 -9.63 2.78 -17.27
CA TYR A 93 -10.67 2.69 -18.30
C TYR A 93 -10.89 1.28 -18.87
N GLY A 94 -9.98 0.34 -18.61
CA GLY A 94 -10.08 -1.04 -19.09
C GLY A 94 -10.81 -1.91 -18.10
#